data_AF-A0A9W8IBV9-F1
#
_entry.id   AF-A0A9W8IBV9-F1
#
_cell.length_a   1.000
_cell.length_b   1.000
_cell.length_c   1.000
_cell.angle_alpha   90.00
_cell.angle_beta   90.00
_cell.angle_gamma   90.00
#
_symmetry.space_group_name_H-M   'P 1'
#
loop_
_entity.id
_entity.type
_entity.pdbx_description
1 polymer ?
#
loop_
_entity_poly.entity_id
_entity_poly.type
_entity_poly.pdbx_seq_one_letter_code
_entity_poly.pdbx_strand_id
1 'polypeptide(L)'
;MEASPTRKSQPAADLCSLIPESNDDQESPLSLLIAERKQELQAAISTLKADVEELSKKRDALLEESWLTVEEARRLNDQHIDRLHRYNDIKDAAQKLFGKLAELKGKTVKEIYEEYQVDIND
;
A
#
# COMPACT_ATOMS: atom_id res chain seq x y z
N MET A 1 35.87 16.14 90.95
CA MET A 1 34.69 15.29 90.68
C MET A 1 34.00 15.90 89.47
N GLU A 2 33.95 15.36 88.27
CA GLU A 2 34.40 14.10 87.67
C GLU A 2 34.71 14.37 86.19
N ALA A 3 35.50 13.51 85.58
CA ALA A 3 35.83 13.50 84.16
C ALA A 3 34.68 12.92 83.31
N SER A 4 34.79 13.13 81.98
CA SER A 4 34.27 12.28 80.87
C SER A 4 33.27 13.00 79.91
N PRO A 5 33.14 12.54 78.64
CA PRO A 5 34.03 13.01 77.58
C PRO A 5 33.28 13.37 76.28
N THR A 6 34.05 13.97 75.36
CA THR A 6 33.74 14.24 73.96
C THR A 6 33.03 13.08 73.26
N ARG A 7 31.79 13.29 72.79
CA ARG A 7 31.09 12.32 71.95
C ARG A 7 31.62 12.41 70.52
N LYS A 8 32.67 11.62 70.24
CA LYS A 8 33.17 11.36 68.90
C LYS A 8 32.09 10.65 68.06
N SER A 9 32.02 11.06 66.80
CA SER A 9 31.35 10.42 65.67
C SER A 9 31.80 8.97 65.46
N GLN A 10 30.86 8.04 65.28
CA GLN A 10 31.04 6.75 64.60
C GLN A 10 29.68 6.03 64.40
N PRO A 11 29.58 5.05 63.47
CA PRO A 11 28.86 5.20 62.21
C PRO A 11 27.52 4.47 62.18
N ALA A 12 26.72 4.78 61.17
CA ALA A 12 25.52 4.05 60.78
C ALA A 12 25.88 2.59 60.45
N ALA A 13 25.76 1.71 61.43
CA ALA A 13 25.83 0.27 61.24
C ALA A 13 24.41 -0.30 61.24
N ASP A 14 24.12 -1.04 60.18
CA ASP A 14 23.18 -2.16 60.15
C ASP A 14 21.70 -1.89 60.38
N LEU A 15 21.09 -1.17 59.43
CA LEU A 15 19.69 -1.40 59.06
C LEU A 15 19.52 -1.96 57.64
N CYS A 16 20.62 -2.27 56.95
CA CYS A 16 20.60 -2.78 55.57
C CYS A 16 20.62 -4.32 55.45
N SER A 17 20.47 -5.05 56.56
CA SER A 17 20.61 -6.53 56.59
C SER A 17 19.28 -7.29 56.70
N LEU A 18 18.14 -6.66 56.44
CA LEU A 18 16.81 -7.30 56.55
C LEU A 18 15.94 -7.21 55.29
N ILE A 19 16.52 -6.89 54.13
CA ILE A 19 15.85 -7.15 52.86
C ILE A 19 16.28 -8.55 52.43
N PRO A 20 15.38 -9.54 52.34
CA PRO A 20 15.73 -10.79 51.70
C PRO A 20 16.03 -10.45 50.23
N GLU A 21 17.25 -10.76 49.78
CA GLU A 21 17.55 -10.92 48.36
C GLU A 21 16.75 -12.13 47.84
N SER A 22 15.46 -11.94 47.60
CA SER A 22 14.70 -12.81 46.73
C SER A 22 14.87 -12.27 45.31
N ASN A 23 15.95 -12.74 44.66
CA ASN A 23 16.03 -12.87 43.22
C ASN A 23 14.86 -13.76 42.76
N ASP A 24 13.69 -13.15 42.56
CA ASP A 24 12.64 -13.74 41.73
C ASP A 24 12.66 -12.98 40.40
N ASP A 25 13.59 -13.38 39.54
CA ASP A 25 13.54 -13.21 38.09
C ASP A 25 12.36 -14.01 37.51
N GLN A 26 11.15 -13.79 38.02
CA GLN A 26 9.94 -14.24 37.37
C GLN A 26 9.54 -13.12 36.43
N GLU A 27 10.18 -13.07 35.25
CA GLU A 27 9.59 -12.34 34.12
C GLU A 27 8.13 -12.80 34.05
N SER A 28 7.20 -11.85 34.26
CA SER A 28 5.77 -12.14 34.22
C SER A 28 5.49 -12.92 32.94
N PRO A 29 4.71 -14.01 32.95
CA PRO A 29 4.39 -14.76 31.74
C PRO A 29 3.87 -13.87 30.60
N LEU A 30 3.30 -12.72 30.94
CA LEU A 30 2.85 -11.70 30.01
C LEU A 30 4.00 -10.90 29.36
N SER A 31 5.10 -10.60 30.06
CA SER A 31 6.25 -9.87 29.49
C SER A 31 7.00 -10.70 28.46
N LEU A 32 7.16 -12.00 28.69
CA LEU A 32 7.72 -12.95 27.73
C LEU A 32 6.89 -13.04 26.45
N LEU A 33 5.57 -13.17 26.59
CA LEU A 33 4.65 -13.21 25.43
C LEU A 33 4.69 -11.90 24.62
N ILE A 34 4.77 -10.76 25.31
CA ILE A 34 4.90 -9.45 24.67
C ILE A 34 6.26 -9.33 23.95
N ALA A 35 7.34 -9.82 24.54
CA ALA A 35 8.67 -9.81 23.94
C ALA A 35 8.74 -10.68 22.68
N GLU A 36 8.18 -11.90 22.74
CA GLU A 36 8.10 -12.82 21.60
C GLU A 36 7.29 -12.20 20.46
N ARG A 37 6.09 -11.68 20.74
CA ARG A 37 5.27 -10.98 19.73
C ARG A 37 5.96 -9.74 19.17
N LYS A 38 6.68 -8.98 20.00
CA LYS A 38 7.46 -7.82 19.55
C LYS A 38 8.59 -8.25 18.62
N GLN A 39 9.26 -9.37 18.90
CA GLN A 39 10.32 -9.92 18.07
C GLN A 39 9.79 -10.42 16.73
N GLU A 40 8.66 -11.12 16.71
CA GLU A 40 7.98 -11.54 15.48
C GLU A 40 7.58 -10.34 14.61
N LEU A 41 7.01 -9.30 15.22
CA LEU A 41 6.65 -8.07 14.51
C LEU A 41 7.89 -7.34 13.98
N GLN A 42 8.98 -7.30 14.74
CA GLN A 42 10.24 -6.73 14.30
C GLN A 42 10.83 -7.52 13.12
N ALA A 43 10.78 -8.86 13.17
CA ALA A 43 11.19 -9.71 12.06
C ALA A 43 10.33 -9.45 10.82
N ALA A 44 9.00 -9.42 10.96
CA ALA A 44 8.07 -9.13 9.86
C ALA A 44 8.32 -7.74 9.26
N ILE A 45 8.55 -6.71 10.08
CA ILE A 45 8.90 -5.37 9.62
C ILE A 45 10.23 -5.38 8.86
N SER A 46 11.22 -6.15 9.34
CA SER A 46 12.53 -6.23 8.69
C SER A 46 12.43 -6.90 7.32
N THR A 47 11.68 -7.99 7.21
CA THR A 47 11.39 -8.67 5.94
C THR A 47 10.65 -7.74 4.99
N LEU A 48 9.56 -7.10 5.44
CA LEU A 48 8.77 -6.22 4.58
C LEU A 48 9.57 -5.02 4.08
N LYS A 49 10.49 -4.48 4.90
CA LYS A 49 11.41 -3.42 4.48
C LYS A 49 12.38 -3.90 3.39
N ALA A 50 12.89 -5.12 3.51
CA ALA A 50 13.74 -5.71 2.47
C ALA A 50 12.97 -5.90 1.16
N ASP A 51 11.73 -6.38 1.22
CA ASP A 51 10.87 -6.55 0.05
C ASP A 51 10.58 -5.21 -0.65
N VAL A 52 10.25 -4.16 0.12
CA VAL A 52 10.03 -2.81 -0.41
C VAL A 52 11.27 -2.27 -1.12
N GLU A 53 12.45 -2.47 -0.54
CA GLU A 53 13.73 -2.05 -1.13
C GLU A 53 14.01 -2.80 -2.45
N GLU A 54 13.80 -4.11 -2.47
CA GLU A 54 13.97 -4.92 -3.68
C GLU A 54 13.00 -4.49 -4.78
N LEU A 55 11.72 -4.29 -4.44
CA LEU A 55 10.70 -3.83 -5.38
C LEU A 55 10.97 -2.42 -5.88
N SER A 56 11.48 -1.52 -5.02
CA SER A 56 11.86 -0.17 -5.44
C SER A 56 13.01 -0.21 -6.45
N LYS A 57 14.04 -1.03 -6.23
CA LYS A 57 15.14 -1.20 -7.19
C LYS A 57 14.67 -1.75 -8.53
N LYS A 58 13.76 -2.73 -8.50
CA LYS A 58 13.13 -3.28 -9.71
C LYS A 58 12.34 -2.21 -10.47
N ARG A 59 11.54 -1.41 -9.76
CA ARG A 59 10.81 -0.26 -10.35
C ARG A 59 11.77 0.70 -11.04
N ASP A 60 12.84 1.10 -10.35
CA ASP A 60 13.76 2.11 -10.86
C ASP A 60 14.52 1.62 -12.09
N ALA A 61 14.96 0.36 -12.09
CA ALA A 61 15.57 -0.26 -13.28
C ALA A 61 14.61 -0.28 -14.48
N LEU A 62 13.35 -0.65 -14.27
CA LEU A 62 12.34 -0.64 -15.33
C LEU A 62 12.01 0.77 -15.83
N LEU A 63 12.09 1.78 -14.95
CA LEU A 63 11.83 3.17 -15.32
C LEU A 63 12.98 3.74 -16.15
N GLU A 64 14.24 3.39 -15.85
CA GLU A 64 15.41 3.76 -16.66
C GLU A 64 15.38 3.14 -18.07
N GLU A 65 14.84 1.92 -18.19
CA GLU A 65 14.65 1.27 -19.50
C GLU A 65 13.45 1.84 -20.29
N SER A 66 12.56 2.59 -19.64
CA SER A 66 11.34 3.10 -20.24
C SER A 66 11.58 4.38 -21.03
N TRP A 67 11.02 4.42 -22.24
CA TRP A 67 11.02 5.61 -23.11
C TRP A 67 10.02 6.68 -22.65
N LEU A 68 9.07 6.33 -21.78
CA LEU A 68 8.04 7.22 -21.24
C LEU A 68 8.10 7.25 -19.72
N THR A 69 7.79 8.42 -19.15
CA THR A 69 7.49 8.52 -17.73
C THR A 69 6.17 7.82 -17.40
N VAL A 70 6.00 7.39 -16.14
CA VAL A 70 4.77 6.77 -15.67
C VAL A 70 3.55 7.68 -15.88
N GLU A 71 3.73 8.98 -15.68
CA GLU A 71 2.68 9.99 -15.86
C GLU A 71 2.28 10.16 -17.33
N GLU A 72 3.25 10.19 -18.25
CA GLU A 72 2.97 10.25 -19.68
C GLU A 72 2.28 8.99 -20.19
N ALA A 73 2.73 7.81 -19.75
CA ALA A 73 2.12 6.54 -20.10
C ALA A 73 0.67 6.46 -19.61
N ARG A 74 0.42 6.89 -18.36
CA ARG A 74 -0.93 6.99 -17.79
C ARG A 74 -1.80 7.95 -18.62
N ARG A 75 -1.30 9.16 -18.90
CA ARG A 75 -2.04 10.15 -19.69
C ARG A 75 -2.38 9.65 -21.08
N LEU A 76 -1.44 8.98 -21.75
CA LEU A 76 -1.66 8.41 -23.07
C LEU A 76 -2.74 7.32 -23.04
N ASN A 77 -2.70 6.46 -22.03
CA ASN A 77 -3.70 5.43 -21.82
C ASN A 77 -5.10 6.04 -21.57
N ASP A 78 -5.19 7.05 -20.69
CA ASP A 78 -6.45 7.74 -20.41
C ASP A 78 -7.01 8.42 -21.67
N GLN A 79 -6.16 9.06 -22.47
CA GLN A 79 -6.55 9.62 -23.78
C GLN A 79 -7.03 8.56 -24.75
N HIS A 80 -6.44 7.36 -24.74
CA HIS A 80 -6.87 6.26 -25.59
C HIS A 80 -8.24 5.72 -25.18
N ILE A 81 -8.47 5.57 -23.88
CA ILE A 81 -9.77 5.17 -23.30
C ILE A 81 -10.84 6.20 -23.68
N ASP A 82 -10.57 7.50 -23.55
CA ASP A 82 -11.50 8.56 -23.94
C ASP A 82 -11.85 8.52 -25.43
N ARG A 83 -10.86 8.25 -26.30
CA ARG A 83 -11.11 8.11 -27.74
C ARG A 83 -11.98 6.91 -28.05
N LEU A 84 -11.75 5.78 -27.37
CA LEU A 84 -12.58 4.59 -27.53
C LEU A 84 -14.03 4.85 -27.10
N HIS A 85 -14.24 5.52 -25.97
CA HIS A 85 -15.59 5.88 -25.53
C HIS A 85 -16.27 6.80 -26.55
N ARG A 86 -15.58 7.84 -27.04
CA ARG A 86 -16.15 8.74 -28.06
C ARG A 86 -16.48 8.01 -29.36
N TYR A 87 -15.62 7.10 -29.81
CA TYR A 87 -15.87 6.29 -31.00
C TYR A 87 -17.14 5.44 -30.80
N ASN A 88 -17.24 4.73 -29.68
CA ASN A 88 -18.39 3.90 -29.38
C ASN A 88 -19.69 4.72 -29.28
N ASP A 89 -19.65 5.89 -28.63
CA ASP A 89 -20.82 6.78 -28.52
C ASP A 89 -21.33 7.23 -29.90
N ILE A 90 -20.39 7.62 -30.79
CA ILE A 90 -20.72 8.02 -32.17
C ILE A 90 -21.27 6.82 -32.95
N LYS A 91 -20.63 5.66 -32.85
CA LYS A 91 -21.06 4.42 -33.51
C LYS A 91 -22.46 4.01 -33.08
N ASP A 92 -22.76 4.05 -31.79
CA ASP A 92 -24.07 3.73 -31.22
C ASP A 92 -25.14 4.72 -31.67
N ALA A 93 -24.82 6.01 -31.72
CA ALA A 93 -25.73 7.03 -32.23
C ALA A 93 -26.02 6.82 -33.73
N ALA A 94 -24.99 6.54 -34.53
CA ALA A 94 -25.13 6.25 -35.96
C ALA A 94 -25.99 4.99 -36.20
N GLN A 95 -25.75 3.92 -35.46
CA GLN A 95 -26.54 2.68 -35.54
C GLN A 95 -28.03 2.92 -35.21
N LYS A 96 -28.33 3.71 -34.17
CA LYS A 96 -29.71 4.08 -33.82
C LYS A 96 -30.36 4.86 -34.97
N LEU A 97 -29.66 5.81 -35.57
CA LEU A 97 -30.15 6.58 -36.71
C LEU A 97 -30.39 5.70 -37.94
N PHE A 98 -29.44 4.82 -38.27
CA PHE A 98 -29.58 3.88 -39.38
C PHE A 98 -30.71 2.88 -39.16
N GLY A 99 -30.96 2.43 -37.93
CA GLY A 99 -32.13 1.63 -37.59
C GLY A 99 -33.44 2.34 -37.94
N LYS A 100 -33.59 3.62 -37.54
CA LYS A 100 -34.79 4.41 -37.87
C LYS A 100 -34.89 4.70 -39.37
N LEU A 101 -33.76 4.97 -40.03
CA LEU A 101 -33.73 5.22 -41.47
C LEU A 101 -34.13 3.98 -42.27
N ALA A 102 -33.67 2.81 -41.83
CA ALA A 102 -34.04 1.52 -42.40
C ALA A 102 -35.55 1.28 -42.28
N GLU A 103 -36.12 1.49 -41.08
CA GLU A 103 -37.57 1.41 -40.84
C GLU A 103 -38.38 2.34 -41.76
N LEU A 104 -37.97 3.60 -41.90
CA LEU A 104 -38.66 4.59 -42.74
C LEU A 104 -38.56 4.27 -44.23
N LYS A 105 -37.41 3.73 -44.69
CA LYS A 105 -37.20 3.34 -46.09
C LYS A 105 -37.76 1.95 -46.41
N GLY A 106 -38.23 1.19 -45.41
CA GLY A 106 -38.60 -0.22 -45.58
C GLY A 106 -37.43 -1.12 -45.99
N LYS A 107 -36.20 -0.69 -45.70
CA LYS A 107 -34.96 -1.42 -46.00
C LYS A 107 -34.45 -2.10 -44.74
N THR A 108 -33.57 -3.07 -44.90
CA THR A 108 -32.80 -3.65 -43.81
C THR A 108 -31.65 -2.72 -43.43
N VAL A 109 -31.18 -2.82 -42.18
CA VAL A 109 -30.02 -2.04 -41.72
C VAL A 109 -28.78 -2.34 -42.57
N LYS A 110 -28.58 -3.59 -43.03
CA LYS A 110 -27.46 -3.97 -43.90
C LYS A 110 -27.45 -3.20 -45.22
N GLU A 111 -28.61 -3.06 -45.87
CA GLU A 111 -28.73 -2.29 -47.12
C GLU A 111 -28.46 -0.81 -46.92
N ILE A 112 -28.77 -0.25 -45.74
CA ILE A 112 -28.40 1.12 -45.38
C ILE A 112 -26.88 1.25 -45.21
N TYR A 113 -26.24 0.31 -44.53
CA TYR A 113 -24.76 0.31 -44.41
C TYR A 113 -24.08 0.25 -45.79
N GLU A 114 -24.58 -0.61 -46.70
CA GLU A 114 -24.10 -0.69 -48.08
C GLU A 114 -24.37 0.60 -48.89
N GLU A 115 -25.56 1.20 -48.75
CA GLU A 115 -25.95 2.45 -49.43
C GLU A 115 -25.07 3.64 -49.02
N TYR A 116 -24.68 3.71 -47.74
CA TYR A 116 -23.82 4.77 -47.20
C TYR A 116 -22.33 4.40 -47.16
N GLN A 117 -21.94 3.25 -47.74
CA GLN A 117 -20.56 2.77 -47.81
C GLN A 117 -19.86 2.67 -46.44
N VAL A 118 -20.62 2.32 -45.41
CA VAL A 118 -20.10 2.11 -44.05
C VAL A 118 -19.80 0.62 -43.88
N ASP A 119 -18.58 0.28 -43.46
CA ASP A 119 -18.24 -1.12 -43.17
C ASP A 119 -18.97 -1.56 -41.88
N ILE A 120 -19.57 -2.75 -41.92
CA ILE A 120 -20.25 -3.37 -40.78
C ILE A 120 -19.23 -4.00 -39.81
N ASN A 121 -18.00 -4.26 -40.26
CA ASN A 121 -16.98 -4.99 -39.51
C ASN A 121 -15.91 -4.11 -38.84
N ASP A 122 -16.04 -2.78 -38.90
CA ASP A 122 -15.22 -1.85 -38.11
C ASP A 122 -15.68 -1.77 -36.63
#